data_AF-C9N189-F1
#
_entry.id   AF-C9N189-F1
#
_cell.length_a   1.000
_cell.length_b   1.000
_cell.length_c   1.000
_cell.angle_alpha   90.00
_cell.angle_beta   90.00
_cell.angle_gamma   90.00
#
_symmetry.space_group_name_H-M   'P 1'
#
loop_
_entity.id
_entity.type
_entity.pdbx_description
1 polymer ?
#
loop_
_entity_poly.entity_id
_entity_poly.type
_entity_poly.pdbx_seq_one_letter_code
_entity_poly.pdbx_strand_id
1 'polypeptide(L)' 'MIKTFDRLNEAKNQNPEIKIIYEFPDKKAKTKFTDWLDRNPEYQNIIDEIRIRPEK' A
#
# COMPACT_ATOMS: atom_id res chain seq x y z
N MET A 1 6.04 1.34 12.52
CA MET A 1 5.36 1.30 11.21
C MET A 1 6.02 2.19 10.16
N ILE A 2 6.53 3.38 10.54
CA ILE A 2 7.18 4.35 9.62
C ILE A 2 8.31 3.71 8.77
N LYS A 3 9.19 2.92 9.40
CA LYS A 3 10.35 2.27 8.74
C LYS A 3 10.01 1.38 7.54
N THR A 4 8.80 0.83 7.44
CA THR A 4 8.44 -0.05 6.32
C THR A 4 8.19 0.77 5.07
N PHE A 5 7.42 1.86 5.18
CA PHE A 5 7.12 2.72 4.05
C PHE A 5 8.36 3.46 3.54
N ASP A 6 9.23 3.94 4.43
CA ASP A 6 10.49 4.57 4.04
C ASP A 6 11.35 3.66 3.17
N ARG A 7 11.45 2.38 3.56
CA ARG A 7 12.22 1.38 2.81
C ARG A 7 11.58 1.03 1.47
N LEU A 8 10.25 0.99 1.40
CA LEU A 8 9.54 0.79 0.13
C LEU A 8 9.74 1.97 -0.82
N ASN A 9 9.72 3.19 -0.28
CA ASN A 9 9.98 4.40 -1.05
C ASN A 9 11.42 4.44 -1.57
N GLU A 10 12.41 4.09 -0.74
CA GLU A 10 13.80 3.96 -1.16
C GLU A 10 13.98 2.91 -2.27
N ALA A 11 13.37 1.72 -2.11
CA ALA A 11 13.41 0.67 -3.11
C ALA A 11 12.79 1.12 -4.45
N LYS A 12 11.66 1.85 -4.41
CA LYS A 12 10.98 2.38 -5.59
C LYS A 12 11.77 3.50 -6.26
N ASN A 13 12.46 4.35 -5.49
CA ASN A 13 13.37 5.36 -6.03
C ASN A 13 14.59 4.76 -6.71
N GLN A 14 15.11 3.63 -6.20
CA GLN A 14 16.21 2.90 -6.83
C GLN A 14 15.76 2.16 -8.09
N ASN A 15 14.55 1.59 -8.08
CA ASN A 15 13.98 0.84 -9.20
C ASN A 15 12.50 1.24 -9.40
N PRO A 16 12.22 2.23 -10.27
CA PRO A 16 10.87 2.75 -10.51
C PRO A 16 9.88 1.71 -11.07
N GLU A 17 10.36 0.59 -11.59
CA GLU A 17 9.54 -0.51 -12.10
C GLU A 17 8.90 -1.36 -10.98
N ILE A 18 9.37 -1.22 -9.74
CA ILE A 18 8.78 -1.91 -8.58
C ILE A 18 7.37 -1.38 -8.33
N LYS A 19 6.41 -2.31 -8.29
CA LYS A 19 5.01 -2.03 -7.92
C LYS A 19 4.72 -2.54 -6.52
N ILE A 20 4.14 -1.68 -5.69
CA ILE A 20 3.69 -2.02 -4.34
C ILE A 20 2.19 -2.26 -4.35
N ILE A 21 1.80 -3.52 -4.19
CA ILE A 21 0.40 -3.96 -4.20
C ILE A 21 0.03 -4.47 -2.81
N TYR A 22 -1.00 -3.89 -2.20
CA TYR A 22 -1.58 -4.36 -0.95
C TYR A 22 -2.83 -5.19 -1.22
N GLU A 23 -2.76 -6.47 -0.87
CA GLU A 23 -3.85 -7.42 -1.05
C GLU A 23 -4.50 -7.76 0.28
N PHE A 24 -5.81 -7.54 0.38
CA PHE A 24 -6.59 -7.81 1.59
C PHE A 24 -7.47 -9.05 1.43
N PRO A 25 -7.70 -9.83 2.50
CA PRO A 25 -8.58 -10.99 2.45
C PRO A 25 -10.05 -10.62 2.24
N ASP A 26 -10.46 -9.41 2.65
CA ASP A 26 -11.85 -8.97 2.61
C ASP A 26 -11.98 -7.45 2.44
N LYS A 27 -13.20 -7.00 2.13
CA LYS A 27 -13.52 -5.58 1.91
C LYS A 27 -13.38 -4.72 3.16
N LYS A 28 -13.70 -5.23 4.34
CA LYS A 28 -13.63 -4.48 5.59
C LYS A 28 -12.18 -4.15 5.95
N ALA A 29 -11.27 -5.11 5.77
CA ALA A 29 -9.84 -4.89 5.95
C ALA A 29 -9.30 -3.84 4.96
N LYS A 30 -9.67 -3.95 3.67
CA LYS A 30 -9.34 -2.93 2.66
C LYS A 30 -9.84 -1.55 3.06
N THR A 31 -11.11 -1.41 3.42
CA THR A 31 -11.71 -0.11 3.81
C THR A 31 -10.97 0.52 4.98
N LYS A 32 -10.70 -0.24 6.05
CA LYS A 32 -9.94 0.28 7.20
C LYS A 32 -8.55 0.80 6.83
N PHE A 33 -7.88 0.13 5.90
CA PHE A 33 -6.57 0.56 5.43
C PHE A 33 -6.66 1.81 4.56
N THR A 34 -7.64 1.88 3.65
CA THR A 34 -7.91 3.08 2.85
C THR A 34 -8.26 4.28 3.74
N ASP A 35 -9.14 4.13 4.72
CA ASP A 35 -9.49 5.19 5.67
C ASP A 35 -8.26 5.68 6.47
N TRP A 36 -7.33 4.77 6.78
CA TRP A 36 -6.07 5.13 7.41
C TRP A 36 -5.15 5.88 6.44
N LEU A 37 -5.05 5.46 5.17
CA LEU A 37 -4.26 6.16 4.14
C LEU A 37 -4.76 7.58 3.86
N ASP A 38 -6.07 7.79 3.79
CA ASP A 38 -6.66 9.12 3.63
C ASP A 38 -6.21 10.11 4.73
N ARG A 39 -5.88 9.59 5.92
CA ARG A 39 -5.36 10.38 7.05
C ARG A 39 -3.83 10.53 7.05
N ASN A 40 -3.13 9.79 6.21
CA ASN A 40 -1.66 9.78 6.11
C ASN A 40 -1.24 9.85 4.63
N PRO A 41 -1.50 11.00 3.96
CA PRO A 41 -1.32 11.14 2.51
C PRO A 41 0.13 10.97 2.05
N GLU A 42 1.11 11.12 2.94
CA GLU A 42 2.53 10.90 2.61
C GLU A 42 2.83 9.47 2.13
N TYR A 43 2.03 8.48 2.55
CA TYR A 43 2.22 7.08 2.16
C TYR A 43 1.44 6.69 0.91
N GLN A 44 0.52 7.54 0.45
CA GLN A 44 -0.34 7.23 -0.70
C GLN A 44 0.48 7.09 -1.99
N ASN A 45 1.52 7.89 -2.16
CA ASN A 45 2.40 7.86 -3.36
C ASN A 45 3.27 6.60 -3.45
N ILE A 46 3.43 5.87 -2.34
CA ILE A 46 4.26 4.67 -2.27
C ILE A 46 3.49 3.46 -2.81
N ILE A 47 2.17 3.43 -2.63
CA ILE A 47 1.31 2.30 -2.97
C ILE A 47 0.74 2.49 -4.38
N ASP A 48 0.92 1.50 -5.24
CA ASP A 48 0.43 1.53 -6.62
C ASP A 48 -0.99 0.96 -6.72
N GLU A 49 -1.31 -0.08 -5.95
CA GLU A 49 -2.60 -0.77 -6.01
C GLU A 49 -3.04 -1.32 -4.66
N ILE A 50 -4.35 -1.21 -4.39
CA ILE A 50 -5.00 -1.83 -3.23
C ILE A 50 -6.17 -2.68 -3.72
N ARG A 51 -6.09 -4.00 -3.52
CA ARG A 51 -7.10 -4.95 -3.99
C ARG A 51 -7.52 -5.95 -2.93
N ILE A 52 -8.66 -6.59 -3.17
CA ILE A 52 -9.14 -7.72 -2.38
C ILE A 52 -8.68 -8.98 -3.11
N ARG A 53 -8.17 -9.96 -2.37
CA ARG A 53 -7.79 -11.25 -2.91
C ARG A 53 -9.04 -11.92 -3.53
N PRO A 54 -8.97 -12.43 -4.77
CA PRO A 54 -10.07 -13.20 -5.32
C PRO A 54 -10.33 -14.43 -4.44
N GLU A 55 -11.61 -14.75 -4.19
CA GLU A 55 -11.97 -16.02 -3.55
C GLU A 55 -11.40 -17.17 -4.40
N LYS A 56 -10.73 -18.11 -3.74
CA LYS A 56 -10.10 -19.28 -4.36
C LYS A 56 -11.11 -20.41 -4.53
#